data_AF-A0A1L5PK10-F1
#
_entry.id   AF-A0A1L5PK10-F1
#
_cell.length_a   1.000
_cell.length_b   1.000
_cell.length_c   1.000
_cell.angle_alpha   90.00
_cell.angle_beta   90.00
_cell.angle_gamma   90.00
#
_symmetry.space_group_name_H-M   'P 1'
#
loop_
_entity.id
_entity.type
_entity.pdbx_description
1 polymer ?
#
loop_
_entity_poly.entity_id
_entity_poly.type
_entity_poly.pdbx_seq_one_letter_code
_entity_poly.pdbx_strand_id
1 'polypeptide(L)'
;MLACPLCQAPLSRLDNGVVCPAGHRFDRARQGYLNLLPVQHKNSRDPGDNQAMVEARRDFLDAGHYAPVARRLAELAAERQPGAWLDIGCGEGYYTAQIAQALPAADGYALDISREAVKRACRRAPEVTWMVASMARVPLADASCQFIASVFSPLDWAEAKRLLSPGGGLMRVGPTSGHLMELREVLYDEVRPYADDKHLALVPEGMAHAHSETLEFRLSLAAPKARADLLAMTPHGWRASAEKRARVIDQPEPFEVTVSMRYDYFVRQD
;
A
#
# COMPACT_ATOMS: atom_id res chain seq x y z
N MET A 1 3.14 -18.84 10.37
CA MET A 1 3.20 -17.58 9.61
C MET A 1 3.49 -16.39 10.53
N LEU A 2 2.56 -15.99 11.41
CA LEU A 2 2.76 -14.88 12.35
C LEU A 2 3.92 -15.12 13.34
N ALA A 3 4.70 -14.08 13.59
CA ALA A 3 5.82 -14.06 14.54
C ALA A 3 5.59 -13.00 15.64
N CYS A 4 6.01 -13.30 16.85
CA CYS A 4 5.84 -12.40 17.98
C CYS A 4 6.70 -11.14 17.79
N PRO A 5 6.12 -9.93 17.83
CA PRO A 5 6.90 -8.70 17.62
C PRO A 5 7.89 -8.40 18.77
N LEU A 6 7.84 -9.17 19.87
CA LEU A 6 8.71 -8.99 21.04
C LEU A 6 9.86 -10.02 21.09
N CYS A 7 9.57 -11.30 20.84
CA CYS A 7 10.56 -12.38 20.96
C CYS A 7 10.79 -13.17 19.65
N GLN A 8 10.12 -12.79 18.56
CA GLN A 8 10.20 -13.44 17.23
C GLN A 8 9.75 -14.92 17.19
N ALA A 9 9.34 -15.50 18.33
CA ALA A 9 8.79 -16.84 18.38
C ALA A 9 7.45 -16.93 17.63
N PRO A 10 7.10 -18.11 17.07
CA PRO A 10 5.83 -18.30 16.38
C PRO A 10 4.63 -17.94 17.26
N LEU A 11 3.64 -17.28 16.65
CA LEU A 11 2.36 -17.00 17.29
C LEU A 11 1.34 -18.09 16.97
N SER A 12 0.76 -18.71 18.00
CA SER A 12 -0.36 -19.64 17.89
C SER A 12 -1.68 -18.93 18.19
N ARG A 13 -2.79 -19.48 17.67
CA ARG A 13 -4.13 -18.96 17.97
C ARG A 13 -4.46 -19.21 19.45
N LEU A 14 -5.06 -18.21 20.08
CA LEU A 14 -5.56 -18.28 21.45
C LEU A 14 -6.87 -17.50 21.54
N ASP A 15 -7.99 -18.19 21.75
CA ASP A 15 -9.33 -17.59 21.84
C ASP A 15 -9.58 -16.55 20.72
N ASN A 16 -9.73 -15.27 21.12
CA ASN A 16 -9.91 -14.11 20.25
C ASN A 16 -8.59 -13.41 19.91
N GLY A 17 -7.47 -14.10 19.85
CA GLY A 17 -6.15 -13.49 19.68
C GLY A 17 -5.06 -14.49 19.34
N VAL A 18 -3.82 -14.10 19.66
CA VAL A 18 -2.63 -14.92 19.42
C VAL A 18 -1.66 -14.84 20.60
N VAL A 19 -0.89 -15.90 20.81
CA VAL A 19 0.07 -16.03 21.90
C VAL A 19 1.37 -16.69 21.44
N CYS A 20 2.50 -16.32 22.03
CA CYS A 20 3.78 -17.01 21.79
C CYS A 20 4.14 -17.94 22.97
N PRO A 21 5.11 -18.86 22.81
CA PRO A 21 5.57 -19.75 23.89
C PRO A 21 6.09 -19.03 25.14
N ALA A 22 6.58 -17.79 25.01
CA ALA A 22 7.00 -16.95 26.13
C ALA A 22 5.83 -16.27 26.86
N GLY A 23 4.58 -16.51 26.44
CA GLY A 23 3.37 -15.98 27.08
C GLY A 23 2.94 -14.58 26.64
N HIS A 24 3.61 -13.94 25.67
CA HIS A 24 3.15 -12.67 25.10
C HIS A 24 1.84 -12.87 24.34
N ARG A 25 0.82 -12.08 24.66
CA ARG A 25 -0.53 -12.18 24.10
C ARG A 25 -0.91 -10.91 23.33
N PHE A 26 -1.63 -11.09 22.23
CA PHE A 26 -2.15 -10.02 21.41
C PHE A 26 -3.60 -10.31 21.06
N ASP A 27 -4.52 -9.51 21.60
CA ASP A 27 -5.93 -9.65 21.33
C ASP A 27 -6.27 -9.14 19.93
N ARG A 28 -7.23 -9.81 19.29
CA ARG A 28 -7.85 -9.32 18.06
C ARG A 28 -8.88 -8.26 18.44
N ALA A 29 -8.74 -7.09 17.83
CA ALA A 29 -9.73 -6.03 17.99
C ALA A 29 -11.09 -6.49 17.45
N ARG A 30 -12.18 -5.91 17.98
CA ARG A 30 -13.55 -6.21 17.54
C ARG A 30 -13.74 -6.07 16.02
N GLN A 31 -12.97 -5.19 15.39
CA GLN A 31 -13.01 -4.95 13.94
C GLN A 31 -12.27 -6.01 13.12
N GLY A 32 -11.43 -6.85 13.74
CA GLY A 32 -10.81 -8.01 13.09
C GLY A 32 -9.29 -7.98 13.01
N TYR A 33 -8.61 -6.87 13.30
CA TYR A 33 -7.15 -6.78 13.20
C TYR A 33 -6.41 -7.20 14.49
N LEU A 34 -5.15 -7.58 14.33
CA LEU A 34 -4.19 -7.76 15.43
C LEU A 34 -3.31 -6.51 15.57
N ASN A 35 -3.21 -5.95 16.77
CA ASN A 35 -2.23 -4.88 17.01
C ASN A 35 -0.89 -5.48 17.42
N LEU A 36 0.04 -5.53 16.47
CA LEU A 36 1.37 -6.13 16.64
C LEU A 36 2.48 -5.07 16.59
N LEU A 37 2.13 -3.80 16.82
CA LEU A 37 3.07 -2.68 16.94
C LEU A 37 3.42 -2.44 18.42
N PRO A 38 4.64 -2.81 18.88
CA PRO A 38 5.05 -2.56 20.26
C PRO A 38 5.09 -1.06 20.56
N VAL A 39 4.70 -0.67 21.78
CA VAL A 39 4.65 0.74 22.20
C VAL A 39 6.01 1.43 22.07
N GLN A 40 7.10 0.70 22.37
CA GLN A 40 8.48 1.16 22.26
C GLN A 40 8.96 1.44 20.82
N HIS A 41 8.18 1.03 19.81
CA HIS A 41 8.46 1.28 18.39
C HIS A 41 7.49 2.29 17.77
N LYS A 42 6.74 3.03 18.60
CA LYS A 42 5.94 4.17 18.16
C LYS A 42 6.77 5.44 18.18
N ASN A 43 7.21 5.88 17.00
CA ASN A 43 7.93 7.15 16.83
C ASN A 43 6.97 8.38 16.84
N SER A 44 5.66 8.16 16.77
CA SER A 44 4.62 9.20 16.87
C SER A 44 3.32 8.61 17.45
N ARG A 45 2.51 9.46 18.09
CA ARG A 45 1.15 9.10 18.55
C ARG A 45 0.15 8.98 17.40
N ASP A 46 0.40 9.69 16.29
CA ASP A 46 -0.43 9.69 15.09
C ASP A 46 0.46 9.82 13.83
N PRO A 47 1.16 8.74 13.43
CA PRO A 47 1.95 8.74 12.20
C PRO A 47 1.05 8.55 10.97
N GLY A 48 1.22 9.41 9.95
CA GLY A 48 0.57 9.26 8.65
C GLY A 48 -0.38 10.41 8.30
N ASP A 49 -1.35 10.11 7.45
CA ASP A 49 -2.32 11.08 6.93
C ASP A 49 -3.39 11.45 7.96
N ASN A 50 -3.84 12.70 7.97
CA ASN A 50 -4.97 13.11 8.81
C ASN A 50 -6.29 12.48 8.31
N GLN A 51 -7.34 12.52 9.15
CA GLN A 51 -8.62 11.89 8.84
C GLN A 51 -9.23 12.37 7.51
N ALA A 52 -9.18 13.67 7.22
CA ALA A 52 -9.75 14.24 6.00
C ALA A 52 -9.04 13.72 4.74
N MET A 53 -7.71 13.55 4.79
CA MET A 53 -6.92 13.00 3.70
C MET A 53 -7.21 11.52 3.46
N VAL A 54 -7.39 10.75 4.54
CA VAL A 54 -7.80 9.34 4.47
C VAL A 54 -9.20 9.21 3.84
N GLU A 55 -10.14 10.08 4.22
CA GLU A 55 -11.50 10.08 3.68
C GLU A 55 -11.53 10.49 2.20
N ALA A 56 -10.81 11.55 1.83
CA ALA A 56 -10.66 11.94 0.42
C ALA A 56 -10.05 10.83 -0.44
N ARG A 57 -8.95 10.21 0.01
CA ARG A 57 -8.35 9.06 -0.68
C ARG A 57 -9.37 7.95 -0.87
N ARG A 58 -10.10 7.61 0.20
CA ARG A 58 -11.10 6.54 0.16
C ARG A 58 -12.21 6.86 -0.85
N ASP A 59 -12.80 8.04 -0.78
CA ASP A 59 -13.88 8.45 -1.68
C ASP A 59 -13.43 8.41 -3.14
N PHE A 60 -12.22 8.87 -3.42
CA PHE A 60 -11.64 8.84 -4.77
C PHE A 60 -11.40 7.42 -5.28
N LEU A 61 -10.88 6.53 -4.43
CA LEU A 61 -10.64 5.13 -4.78
C LEU A 61 -11.96 4.35 -4.93
N ASP A 62 -12.92 4.54 -4.01
CA ASP A 62 -14.23 3.89 -4.04
C ASP A 62 -15.11 4.38 -5.21
N ALA A 63 -14.86 5.59 -5.73
CA ALA A 63 -15.44 6.06 -6.99
C ALA A 63 -14.86 5.35 -8.25
N GLY A 64 -13.86 4.49 -8.08
CA GLY A 64 -13.30 3.65 -9.14
C GLY A 64 -12.28 4.35 -10.03
N HIS A 65 -11.86 5.58 -9.70
CA HIS A 65 -10.89 6.33 -10.52
C HIS A 65 -9.56 5.58 -10.70
N TYR A 66 -9.10 4.83 -9.69
CA TYR A 66 -7.89 3.99 -9.77
C TYR A 66 -8.21 2.49 -9.91
N ALA A 67 -9.43 2.13 -10.31
CA ALA A 67 -9.80 0.73 -10.54
C ALA A 67 -8.88 -0.01 -11.55
N PRO A 68 -8.44 0.61 -12.68
CA PRO A 68 -7.48 -0.04 -13.58
C PRO A 68 -6.16 -0.40 -12.89
N VAL A 69 -5.68 0.44 -11.99
CA VAL A 69 -4.43 0.22 -11.24
C VAL A 69 -4.57 -1.00 -10.32
N ALA A 70 -5.65 -1.03 -9.54
CA ALA A 70 -5.86 -2.12 -8.60
C ALA A 70 -6.17 -3.45 -9.28
N ARG A 71 -6.91 -3.42 -10.40
CA ARG A 71 -7.15 -4.61 -11.23
C ARG A 71 -5.84 -5.19 -11.77
N ARG A 72 -4.98 -4.35 -12.35
CA ARG A 72 -3.73 -4.85 -12.93
C ARG A 72 -2.80 -5.43 -11.87
N LEU A 73 -2.73 -4.80 -10.69
CA LEU A 73 -2.01 -5.38 -9.54
C LEU A 73 -2.55 -6.78 -9.16
N ALA A 74 -3.86 -6.93 -9.10
CA ALA A 74 -4.50 -8.20 -8.73
C ALA A 74 -4.27 -9.29 -9.80
N GLU A 75 -4.33 -8.95 -11.08
CA GLU A 75 -3.97 -9.85 -12.19
C GLU A 75 -2.51 -10.31 -12.08
N LEU A 76 -1.60 -9.36 -11.87
CA LEU A 76 -0.19 -9.68 -11.68
C LEU A 76 0.02 -10.61 -10.47
N ALA A 77 -0.66 -10.36 -9.35
CA ALA A 77 -0.59 -11.26 -8.19
C ALA A 77 -1.13 -12.66 -8.51
N ALA A 78 -2.25 -12.76 -9.23
CA ALA A 78 -2.87 -14.01 -9.67
C ALA A 78 -1.96 -14.83 -10.59
N GLU A 79 -1.28 -14.20 -11.55
CA GLU A 79 -0.33 -14.85 -12.46
C GLU A 79 0.78 -15.62 -11.72
N ARG A 80 1.16 -15.18 -10.50
CA ARG A 80 2.22 -15.80 -9.68
C ARG A 80 1.71 -16.93 -8.78
N GLN A 81 0.39 -17.04 -8.59
CA GLN A 81 -0.25 -18.11 -7.80
C GLN A 81 0.42 -18.35 -6.43
N PRO A 82 0.65 -17.31 -5.60
CA PRO A 82 1.31 -17.48 -4.31
C PRO A 82 0.42 -18.28 -3.34
N GLY A 83 1.05 -19.08 -2.47
CA GLY A 83 0.34 -19.72 -1.35
C GLY A 83 0.07 -18.74 -0.20
N ALA A 84 0.96 -17.77 0.01
CA ALA A 84 0.82 -16.69 0.96
C ALA A 84 1.34 -15.36 0.40
N TRP A 85 0.64 -14.28 0.72
CA TRP A 85 0.98 -12.94 0.25
C TRP A 85 0.83 -11.86 1.32
N LEU A 86 1.58 -10.77 1.17
CA LEU A 86 1.56 -9.64 2.09
C LEU A 86 1.39 -8.31 1.34
N ASP A 87 0.50 -7.45 1.81
CA ASP A 87 0.44 -6.04 1.43
C ASP A 87 1.10 -5.15 2.51
N ILE A 88 2.19 -4.47 2.15
CA ILE A 88 2.94 -3.56 3.03
C ILE A 88 2.48 -2.13 2.79
N GLY A 89 1.93 -1.50 3.84
CA GLY A 89 1.34 -0.17 3.74
C GLY A 89 -0.04 -0.22 3.10
N CYS A 90 -0.87 -1.17 3.57
CA CYS A 90 -2.17 -1.46 2.97
C CYS A 90 -3.18 -0.29 3.06
N GLY A 91 -2.88 0.72 3.88
CA GLY A 91 -3.77 1.85 4.12
C GLY A 91 -5.14 1.35 4.59
N GLU A 92 -6.18 1.82 3.90
CA GLU A 92 -7.57 1.45 4.20
C GLU A 92 -8.06 0.22 3.40
N GLY A 93 -7.16 -0.49 2.71
CA GLY A 93 -7.39 -1.83 2.18
C GLY A 93 -7.95 -1.90 0.75
N TYR A 94 -8.04 -0.80 0.01
CA TYR A 94 -8.55 -0.80 -1.37
C TYR A 94 -7.82 -1.80 -2.28
N TYR A 95 -6.49 -1.74 -2.34
CA TYR A 95 -5.68 -2.64 -3.18
C TYR A 95 -5.66 -4.06 -2.64
N THR A 96 -5.52 -4.20 -1.31
CA THR A 96 -5.55 -5.48 -0.60
C THR A 96 -6.79 -6.30 -0.93
N ALA A 97 -7.96 -5.65 -0.97
CA ALA A 97 -9.22 -6.32 -1.27
C ALA A 97 -9.28 -6.88 -2.70
N GLN A 98 -8.66 -6.19 -3.67
CA GLN A 98 -8.58 -6.68 -5.05
C GLN A 98 -7.65 -7.90 -5.16
N ILE A 99 -6.51 -7.89 -4.45
CA ILE A 99 -5.60 -9.04 -4.38
C ILE A 99 -6.30 -10.24 -3.72
N ALA A 100 -6.99 -10.01 -2.59
CA ALA A 100 -7.72 -11.06 -1.88
C ALA A 100 -8.81 -11.70 -2.75
N GLN A 101 -9.55 -10.89 -3.50
CA GLN A 101 -10.55 -11.38 -4.45
C GLN A 101 -9.94 -12.22 -5.58
N ALA A 102 -8.76 -11.85 -6.07
CA ALA A 102 -8.05 -12.58 -7.12
C ALA A 102 -7.33 -13.85 -6.62
N LEU A 103 -7.06 -13.93 -5.32
CA LEU A 103 -6.34 -15.03 -4.67
C LEU A 103 -7.13 -15.63 -3.49
N PRO A 104 -8.36 -16.15 -3.71
CA PRO A 104 -9.25 -16.58 -2.62
C PRO A 104 -8.74 -17.82 -1.87
N ALA A 105 -7.79 -18.57 -2.45
CA ALA A 105 -7.21 -19.76 -1.85
C ALA A 105 -5.86 -19.49 -1.14
N ALA A 106 -5.31 -18.28 -1.26
CA ALA A 106 -4.02 -17.93 -0.68
C ALA A 106 -4.18 -17.26 0.68
N ASP A 107 -3.24 -17.49 1.59
CA ASP A 107 -3.22 -16.82 2.89
C ASP A 107 -2.79 -15.36 2.72
N GLY A 108 -3.74 -14.43 2.84
CA GLY A 108 -3.51 -12.99 2.73
C GLY A 108 -3.18 -12.31 4.05
N TYR A 109 -2.14 -11.48 4.04
CA TYR A 109 -1.72 -10.64 5.17
C TYR A 109 -1.63 -9.19 4.72
N ALA A 110 -1.96 -8.26 5.60
CA ALA A 110 -1.87 -6.84 5.29
C ALA A 110 -1.51 -6.04 6.55
N LEU A 111 -0.62 -5.07 6.40
CA LEU A 111 -0.23 -4.20 7.51
C LEU A 111 -0.19 -2.73 7.12
N ASP A 112 -0.52 -1.91 8.11
CA ASP A 112 -0.24 -0.49 8.12
C ASP A 112 0.12 -0.05 9.55
N ILE A 113 0.87 1.03 9.68
CA ILE A 113 1.18 1.63 10.99
C ILE A 113 -0.03 2.39 11.56
N SER A 114 -0.93 2.86 10.69
CA SER A 114 -2.15 3.58 11.04
C SER A 114 -3.24 2.62 11.49
N ARG A 115 -3.53 2.63 12.80
CA ARG A 115 -4.63 1.86 13.38
C ARG A 115 -5.98 2.21 12.75
N GLU A 116 -6.25 3.49 12.49
CA GLU A 116 -7.55 3.90 11.94
C GLU A 116 -7.72 3.47 10.48
N ALA A 117 -6.63 3.42 9.70
CA ALA A 117 -6.67 2.87 8.34
C ALA A 117 -6.99 1.37 8.36
N VAL A 118 -6.23 0.58 9.13
CA VAL A 118 -6.45 -0.87 9.26
C VAL A 118 -7.85 -1.21 9.76
N LYS A 119 -8.35 -0.46 10.75
CA LYS A 119 -9.71 -0.62 11.28
C LYS A 119 -10.81 -0.45 10.22
N ARG A 120 -10.60 0.44 9.24
CA ARG A 120 -11.50 0.60 8.08
C ARG A 120 -11.33 -0.55 7.09
N ALA A 121 -10.07 -0.95 6.86
CA ALA A 121 -9.69 -2.01 5.93
C ALA A 121 -10.29 -3.38 6.26
N CYS A 122 -10.40 -3.74 7.55
CA CYS A 122 -10.90 -5.05 7.97
C CYS A 122 -12.28 -5.43 7.41
N ARG A 123 -13.11 -4.45 7.03
CA ARG A 123 -14.44 -4.70 6.47
C ARG A 123 -14.41 -5.03 4.97
N ARG A 124 -13.33 -4.72 4.25
CA ARG A 124 -13.22 -4.92 2.81
C ARG A 124 -12.95 -6.38 2.44
N ALA A 125 -12.10 -7.05 3.21
CA ALA A 125 -11.72 -8.45 3.00
C ALA A 125 -11.57 -9.16 4.37
N PRO A 126 -12.66 -9.72 4.93
CA PRO A 126 -12.64 -10.38 6.24
C PRO A 126 -11.71 -11.60 6.34
N GLU A 127 -11.39 -12.21 5.20
CA GLU A 127 -10.48 -13.35 5.05
C GLU A 127 -9.01 -12.98 5.26
N VAL A 128 -8.64 -11.71 5.06
CA VAL A 128 -7.26 -11.23 5.21
C VAL A 128 -6.89 -11.09 6.69
N THR A 129 -5.66 -11.49 7.05
CA THR A 129 -5.10 -11.21 8.37
C THR A 129 -4.57 -9.77 8.41
N TRP A 130 -5.39 -8.88 8.96
CA TRP A 130 -5.07 -7.46 9.15
C TRP A 130 -4.22 -7.21 10.40
N MET A 131 -3.17 -6.41 10.24
CA MET A 131 -2.22 -6.11 11.30
C MET A 131 -1.95 -4.61 11.41
N VAL A 132 -1.92 -4.09 12.63
CA VAL A 132 -1.26 -2.81 12.90
C VAL A 132 0.19 -3.12 13.25
N ALA A 133 1.13 -2.80 12.37
CA ALA A 133 2.53 -3.14 12.50
C ALA A 133 3.42 -2.15 11.73
N SER A 134 4.73 -2.17 12.00
CA SER A 134 5.71 -1.40 11.24
C SER A 134 6.25 -2.23 10.07
N MET A 135 6.37 -1.63 8.90
CA MET A 135 7.03 -2.26 7.74
C MET A 135 8.52 -2.55 7.96
N ALA A 136 9.16 -1.89 8.93
CA ALA A 136 10.57 -2.13 9.28
C ALA A 136 10.76 -3.35 10.21
N ARG A 137 9.66 -3.91 10.73
CA ARG A 137 9.67 -5.09 11.59
C ARG A 137 8.33 -5.82 11.49
N VAL A 138 8.13 -6.46 10.36
CA VAL A 138 6.90 -7.16 10.00
C VAL A 138 6.78 -8.43 10.84
N PRO A 139 5.65 -8.64 11.54
CA PRO A 139 5.46 -9.76 12.47
C PRO A 139 5.08 -11.06 11.74
N LEU A 140 5.84 -11.38 10.69
CA LEU A 140 5.77 -12.63 9.93
C LEU A 140 7.15 -13.32 9.98
N ALA A 141 7.13 -14.65 9.92
CA ALA A 141 8.34 -15.47 9.91
C ALA A 141 9.19 -15.21 8.64
N ASP A 142 10.46 -15.58 8.72
CA ASP A 142 11.36 -15.54 7.57
C ASP A 142 10.88 -16.49 6.46
N ALA A 143 11.17 -16.14 5.20
CA ALA A 143 10.92 -16.96 4.02
C ALA A 143 9.50 -17.52 3.93
N SER A 144 8.51 -16.71 4.28
CA SER A 144 7.15 -17.14 4.55
C SER A 144 6.11 -16.63 3.54
N CYS A 145 6.43 -15.58 2.77
CA CYS A 145 5.60 -15.07 1.69
C CYS A 145 6.17 -15.44 0.32
N GLN A 146 5.30 -15.75 -0.65
CA GLN A 146 5.70 -15.89 -2.06
C GLN A 146 5.47 -14.61 -2.87
N PHE A 147 4.57 -13.74 -2.40
CA PHE A 147 4.27 -12.46 -3.03
C PHE A 147 4.16 -11.34 -1.99
N ILE A 148 4.82 -10.22 -2.23
CA ILE A 148 4.65 -8.99 -1.45
C ILE A 148 4.19 -7.88 -2.39
N ALA A 149 3.16 -7.14 -2.02
CA ALA A 149 2.75 -5.90 -2.67
C ALA A 149 3.20 -4.68 -1.84
N SER A 150 3.62 -3.63 -2.53
CA SER A 150 3.86 -2.31 -1.94
C SER A 150 3.38 -1.24 -2.91
N VAL A 151 2.27 -0.57 -2.56
CA VAL A 151 1.57 0.39 -3.42
C VAL A 151 1.68 1.78 -2.81
N PHE A 152 2.48 2.66 -3.41
CA PHE A 152 2.79 4.02 -2.89
C PHE A 152 3.35 4.07 -1.46
N SER A 153 3.69 2.93 -0.88
CA SER A 153 4.28 2.83 0.46
C SER A 153 5.81 2.90 0.36
N PRO A 154 6.50 3.45 1.37
CA PRO A 154 7.92 3.19 1.53
C PRO A 154 8.17 1.67 1.72
N LEU A 155 9.42 1.27 1.46
CA LEU A 155 9.83 -0.12 1.45
C LEU A 155 11.14 -0.27 2.23
N ASP A 156 11.19 -1.25 3.13
CA ASP A 156 12.44 -1.75 3.69
C ASP A 156 12.87 -3.01 2.92
N TRP A 157 13.95 -2.90 2.16
CA TRP A 157 14.44 -3.98 1.30
C TRP A 157 14.94 -5.19 2.09
N ALA A 158 15.59 -4.96 3.24
CA ALA A 158 16.10 -6.05 4.06
C ALA A 158 14.93 -6.86 4.64
N GLU A 159 13.90 -6.16 5.11
CA GLU A 159 12.71 -6.80 5.64
C GLU A 159 11.89 -7.50 4.55
N ALA A 160 11.71 -6.88 3.38
CA ALA A 160 11.06 -7.53 2.25
C ALA A 160 11.80 -8.81 1.81
N LYS A 161 13.13 -8.77 1.69
CA LYS A 161 13.94 -9.96 1.36
C LYS A 161 13.82 -11.04 2.44
N ARG A 162 13.85 -10.67 3.73
CA ARG A 162 13.69 -11.60 4.86
C ARG A 162 12.39 -12.39 4.75
N LEU A 163 11.30 -11.72 4.40
CA LEU A 163 9.96 -12.30 4.33
C LEU A 163 9.72 -13.19 3.11
N LEU A 164 10.35 -12.87 1.98
CA LEU A 164 10.17 -13.64 0.75
C LEU A 164 10.83 -15.01 0.85
N SER A 165 10.13 -16.08 0.47
CA SER A 165 10.78 -17.37 0.21
C SER A 165 11.70 -17.27 -1.03
N PRO A 166 12.72 -18.13 -1.19
CA PRO A 166 13.47 -18.21 -2.44
C PRO A 166 12.52 -18.38 -3.64
N GLY A 167 12.72 -17.61 -4.70
CA GLY A 167 11.82 -17.54 -5.86
C GLY A 167 10.54 -16.71 -5.67
N GLY A 168 10.21 -16.30 -4.44
CA GLY A 168 9.15 -15.34 -4.16
C GLY A 168 9.52 -13.93 -4.63
N GLY A 169 8.52 -13.08 -4.82
CA GLY A 169 8.77 -11.73 -5.33
C GLY A 169 7.96 -10.60 -4.72
N LEU A 170 8.53 -9.40 -4.87
CA LEU A 170 7.97 -8.13 -4.46
C LEU A 170 7.46 -7.39 -5.70
N MET A 171 6.18 -7.03 -5.70
CA MET A 171 5.55 -6.11 -6.64
C MET A 171 5.50 -4.71 -6.03
N ARG A 172 6.26 -3.78 -6.60
CA ARG A 172 6.22 -2.36 -6.23
C ARG A 172 5.42 -1.58 -7.27
N VAL A 173 4.42 -0.82 -6.81
CA VAL A 173 3.60 0.06 -7.66
C VAL A 173 3.84 1.52 -7.26
N GLY A 174 4.23 2.34 -8.22
CA GLY A 174 4.54 3.75 -8.01
C GLY A 174 4.19 4.64 -9.21
N PRO A 175 4.12 5.96 -9.01
CA PRO A 175 3.84 6.89 -10.11
C PRO A 175 5.04 6.97 -11.06
N THR A 176 4.76 7.08 -12.36
CA THR A 176 5.79 7.46 -13.34
C THR A 176 6.05 8.97 -13.30
N SER A 177 7.07 9.40 -14.04
CA SER A 177 7.36 10.82 -14.29
C SER A 177 6.19 11.58 -14.92
N GLY A 178 5.34 10.90 -15.71
CA GLY A 178 4.14 11.45 -16.36
C GLY A 178 2.87 11.42 -15.50
N HIS A 179 2.92 10.83 -14.30
CA HIS A 179 1.76 10.73 -13.42
C HIS A 179 1.25 12.11 -12.99
N LEU A 180 -0.05 12.36 -13.25
CA LEU A 180 -0.76 13.59 -12.92
C LEU A 180 -0.05 14.85 -13.44
N MET A 181 0.55 14.80 -14.63
CA MET A 181 1.30 15.92 -15.19
C MET A 181 0.45 17.18 -15.31
N GLU A 182 -0.78 17.05 -15.82
CA GLU A 182 -1.70 18.17 -16.00
C GLU A 182 -2.04 18.84 -14.66
N LEU A 183 -2.16 18.03 -13.59
CA LEU A 183 -2.33 18.56 -12.24
C LEU A 183 -1.09 19.33 -11.79
N ARG A 184 0.11 18.76 -11.99
CA ARG A 184 1.36 19.39 -11.59
C ARG A 184 1.61 20.72 -12.31
N GLU A 185 1.29 20.81 -13.59
CA GLU A 185 1.40 22.05 -14.38
C GLU A 185 0.50 23.18 -13.88
N VAL A 186 -0.67 22.85 -13.30
CA VAL A 186 -1.53 23.87 -12.66
C VAL A 186 -0.98 24.30 -11.29
N LEU A 187 -0.39 23.37 -10.55
CA LEU A 187 0.02 23.59 -9.16
C LEU A 187 1.43 24.18 -8.99
N TYR A 188 2.33 23.98 -9.96
CA TYR A 188 3.73 24.44 -9.89
C TYR A 188 4.04 25.43 -11.00
N ASP A 189 4.89 26.43 -10.70
CA ASP A 189 5.36 27.37 -11.73
C ASP A 189 6.42 26.72 -12.63
N GLU A 190 7.15 25.72 -12.10
CA GLU A 190 8.10 24.91 -12.83
C GLU A 190 7.97 23.44 -12.39
N VAL A 191 7.70 22.55 -13.35
CA VAL A 191 7.62 21.11 -13.10
C VAL A 191 8.98 20.46 -13.32
N ARG A 192 9.68 20.15 -12.22
CA ARG A 192 11.00 19.49 -12.30
C ARG A 192 10.88 18.05 -12.83
N PRO A 193 11.80 17.62 -13.71
CA PRO A 193 11.91 16.22 -14.10
C PRO A 193 12.14 15.33 -12.88
N TYR A 194 11.43 14.20 -12.82
CA TYR A 194 11.60 13.18 -11.80
C TYR A 194 11.96 11.88 -12.50
N ALA A 195 13.10 11.28 -12.13
CA ALA A 195 13.44 9.94 -12.59
C ALA A 195 12.72 8.92 -11.70
N ASP A 196 11.80 8.17 -12.31
CA ASP A 196 10.91 7.21 -11.68
C ASP A 196 11.53 5.81 -11.53
N ASP A 197 12.79 5.64 -11.92
CA ASP A 197 13.57 4.41 -11.89
C ASP A 197 14.65 4.40 -10.79
N LYS A 198 14.80 5.48 -10.02
CA LYS A 198 15.84 5.61 -8.97
C LYS A 198 15.80 4.49 -7.93
N HIS A 199 14.63 3.91 -7.66
CA HIS A 199 14.50 2.79 -6.72
C HIS A 199 15.15 1.51 -7.24
N LEU A 200 15.38 1.36 -8.54
CA LEU A 200 16.09 0.20 -9.11
C LEU A 200 17.55 0.16 -8.63
N ALA A 201 18.15 1.31 -8.34
CA ALA A 201 19.50 1.39 -7.77
C ALA A 201 19.56 0.94 -6.29
N LEU A 202 18.41 0.76 -5.63
CA LEU A 202 18.31 0.33 -4.23
C LEU A 202 18.10 -1.17 -4.08
N VAL A 203 18.02 -1.92 -5.19
CA VAL A 203 17.83 -3.38 -5.16
C VAL A 203 19.04 -4.05 -4.51
N PRO A 204 18.86 -4.77 -3.38
CA PRO A 204 19.97 -5.38 -2.67
C PRO A 204 20.45 -6.66 -3.36
N GLU A 205 21.63 -7.13 -2.96
CA GLU A 205 22.15 -8.44 -3.36
C GLU A 205 21.16 -9.57 -3.02
N GLY A 206 21.04 -10.55 -3.93
CA GLY A 206 20.08 -11.65 -3.85
C GLY A 206 18.63 -11.27 -4.20
N MET A 207 18.37 -10.04 -4.61
CA MET A 207 17.14 -9.65 -5.30
C MET A 207 17.46 -9.30 -6.75
N ALA A 208 16.60 -9.69 -7.69
CA ALA A 208 16.75 -9.35 -9.10
C ALA A 208 15.49 -8.67 -9.63
N HIS A 209 15.64 -7.60 -10.40
CA HIS A 209 14.53 -6.99 -11.13
C HIS A 209 14.18 -7.90 -12.32
N ALA A 210 13.00 -8.51 -12.26
CA ALA A 210 12.57 -9.53 -13.22
C ALA A 210 11.63 -8.98 -14.29
N HIS A 211 10.85 -7.95 -13.96
CA HIS A 211 9.86 -7.39 -14.88
C HIS A 211 9.52 -5.93 -14.51
N SER A 212 9.24 -5.13 -15.53
CA SER A 212 8.67 -3.79 -15.40
C SER A 212 7.59 -3.58 -16.46
N GLU A 213 6.48 -2.97 -16.08
CA GLU A 213 5.47 -2.48 -17.01
C GLU A 213 4.87 -1.15 -16.53
N THR A 214 4.29 -0.41 -17.47
CA THR A 214 3.61 0.86 -17.21
C THR A 214 2.16 0.76 -17.63
N LEU A 215 1.25 1.19 -16.76
CA LEU A 215 -0.16 1.37 -17.05
C LEU A 215 -0.46 2.86 -17.14
N GLU A 216 -1.02 3.29 -18.26
CA GLU A 216 -1.43 4.67 -18.47
C GLU A 216 -2.87 4.76 -18.95
N PHE A 217 -3.63 5.68 -18.38
CA PHE A 217 -4.98 6.03 -18.80
C PHE A 217 -5.33 7.47 -18.41
N ARG A 218 -6.37 8.02 -19.03
CA ARG A 218 -6.87 9.36 -18.69
C ARG A 218 -8.14 9.29 -17.83
N LEU A 219 -8.23 10.22 -16.90
CA LEU A 219 -9.41 10.49 -16.10
C LEU A 219 -10.04 11.81 -16.54
N SER A 220 -11.36 11.80 -16.67
CA SER A 220 -12.18 12.99 -16.84
C SER A 220 -12.90 13.28 -15.52
N LEU A 221 -12.41 14.25 -14.75
CA LEU A 221 -12.95 14.58 -13.43
C LEU A 221 -13.93 15.75 -13.53
N ALA A 222 -15.20 15.44 -13.81
CA ALA A 222 -16.26 16.44 -13.92
C ALA A 222 -16.67 17.04 -12.56
N ALA A 223 -16.71 16.23 -11.50
CA ALA A 223 -17.21 16.66 -10.20
C ALA A 223 -16.13 17.45 -9.42
N PRO A 224 -16.43 18.65 -8.90
CA PRO A 224 -15.51 19.41 -8.04
C PRO A 224 -15.00 18.60 -6.84
N LYS A 225 -15.85 17.75 -6.27
CA LYS A 225 -15.46 16.85 -5.17
C LYS A 225 -14.36 15.86 -5.59
N ALA A 226 -14.47 15.21 -6.75
CA ALA A 226 -13.43 14.27 -7.21
C ALA A 226 -12.07 14.98 -7.44
N ARG A 227 -12.11 16.22 -7.92
CA ARG A 227 -10.92 17.07 -8.09
C ARG A 227 -10.30 17.45 -6.74
N ALA A 228 -11.15 17.82 -5.77
CA ALA A 228 -10.72 18.11 -4.40
C ALA A 228 -10.14 16.87 -3.71
N ASP A 229 -10.75 15.70 -3.90
CA ASP A 229 -10.30 14.44 -3.32
C ASP A 229 -8.94 14.02 -3.91
N LEU A 230 -8.75 14.14 -5.23
CA LEU A 230 -7.45 13.91 -5.90
C LEU A 230 -6.34 14.82 -5.33
N LEU A 231 -6.64 16.11 -5.14
CA LEU A 231 -5.70 17.05 -4.53
C LEU A 231 -5.37 16.64 -3.08
N ALA A 232 -6.38 16.25 -2.30
CA ALA A 232 -6.20 15.91 -0.89
C ALA A 232 -5.44 14.60 -0.68
N MET A 233 -5.51 13.64 -1.60
CA MET A 233 -4.78 12.38 -1.50
C MET A 233 -3.36 12.40 -2.09
N THR A 234 -2.94 13.52 -2.69
CA THR A 234 -1.62 13.68 -3.32
C THR A 234 -0.75 14.70 -2.56
N PRO A 235 0.58 14.48 -2.44
CA PRO A 235 1.47 15.47 -1.85
C PRO A 235 1.48 16.81 -2.60
N HIS A 236 1.07 16.81 -3.87
CA HIS A 236 0.97 18.00 -4.70
C HIS A 236 -0.09 18.98 -4.18
N GLY A 237 -1.27 18.49 -3.79
CA GLY A 237 -2.33 19.35 -3.29
C GLY A 237 -2.00 20.01 -1.95
N TRP A 238 -1.20 19.37 -1.10
CA TRP A 238 -0.81 19.95 0.20
C TRP A 238 0.18 21.10 0.08
N ARG A 239 0.98 21.11 -1.00
CA ARG A 239 1.99 22.15 -1.26
C ARG A 239 1.44 23.32 -2.06
N ALA A 240 0.25 23.17 -2.63
CA ALA A 240 -0.37 24.18 -3.48
C ALA A 240 -1.07 25.28 -2.68
N SER A 241 -1.03 26.52 -3.18
CA SER A 241 -1.80 27.63 -2.61
C SER A 241 -3.30 27.40 -2.80
N ALA A 242 -4.12 28.07 -1.99
CA ALA A 242 -5.58 28.01 -2.11
C ALA A 242 -6.06 28.42 -3.51
N GLU A 243 -5.43 29.43 -4.11
CA GLU A 243 -5.71 29.88 -5.47
C GLU A 243 -5.44 28.80 -6.52
N LYS A 244 -4.27 28.15 -6.47
CA LYS A 244 -3.92 27.08 -7.43
C LYS A 244 -4.82 25.86 -7.26
N ARG A 245 -5.24 25.55 -6.03
CA ARG A 245 -6.23 24.51 -5.76
C ARG A 245 -7.60 24.87 -6.36
N ALA A 246 -8.05 26.10 -6.19
CA ALA A 246 -9.31 26.59 -6.76
C ALA A 246 -9.31 26.51 -8.30
N ARG A 247 -8.18 26.80 -8.96
CA ARG A 247 -8.03 26.64 -10.42
C ARG A 247 -8.32 25.22 -10.92
N VAL A 248 -8.03 24.20 -10.11
CA VAL A 248 -8.37 22.80 -10.43
C VAL A 248 -9.81 22.49 -10.02
N ILE A 249 -10.24 22.90 -8.83
CA ILE A 249 -11.52 22.47 -8.24
C ILE A 249 -12.72 23.16 -8.90
N ASP A 250 -12.59 24.44 -9.25
CA ASP A 250 -13.72 25.32 -9.58
C ASP A 250 -13.90 25.55 -11.09
N GLN A 251 -13.05 24.95 -11.92
CA GLN A 251 -13.18 25.09 -13.37
C GLN A 251 -14.51 24.46 -13.89
N PRO A 252 -15.14 25.06 -14.91
CA PRO A 252 -16.44 24.61 -15.42
C PRO A 252 -16.35 23.27 -16.18
N GLU A 253 -15.27 23.08 -16.93
CA GLU A 253 -15.04 21.86 -17.70
C GLU A 253 -14.45 20.74 -16.84
N PRO A 254 -14.67 19.47 -17.19
CA PRO A 254 -13.99 18.34 -16.55
C PRO A 254 -12.47 18.54 -16.53
N PHE A 255 -11.84 18.16 -15.41
CA PHE A 255 -10.39 18.18 -15.32
C PHE A 255 -9.84 16.87 -15.89
N GLU A 256 -9.23 16.98 -17.08
CA GLU A 256 -8.56 15.87 -17.75
C GLU A 256 -7.17 15.68 -17.15
N VAL A 257 -6.90 14.47 -16.65
CA VAL A 257 -5.62 14.17 -16.02
C VAL A 257 -5.16 12.76 -16.34
N THR A 258 -3.86 12.62 -16.56
CA THR A 258 -3.24 11.34 -16.88
C THR A 258 -2.83 10.61 -15.60
N VAL A 259 -3.31 9.37 -15.46
CA VAL A 259 -2.83 8.41 -14.46
C VAL A 259 -1.83 7.51 -15.14
N SER A 260 -0.56 7.64 -14.76
CA SER A 260 0.53 6.79 -15.25
C SER A 260 1.24 6.11 -14.08
N MET A 261 1.23 4.78 -14.04
CA MET A 261 1.74 3.95 -12.94
C MET A 261 2.73 2.92 -13.44
N ARG A 262 3.83 2.72 -12.71
CA ARG A 262 4.84 1.70 -12.97
C ARG A 262 4.69 0.55 -11.99
N TYR A 263 4.77 -0.67 -12.51
CA TYR A 263 4.82 -1.93 -11.77
C TYR A 263 6.21 -2.52 -11.97
N ASP A 264 6.96 -2.68 -10.89
CA ASP A 264 8.25 -3.36 -10.92
C ASP A 264 8.18 -4.63 -10.06
N TYR A 265 8.55 -5.75 -10.65
CA TYR A 265 8.60 -7.05 -9.97
C TYR A 265 10.05 -7.45 -9.71
N PHE A 266 10.35 -7.76 -8.46
CA PHE A 266 11.66 -8.19 -8.01
C PHE A 266 11.57 -9.58 -7.41
N VAL A 267 12.51 -10.46 -7.72
CA VAL A 267 12.49 -11.86 -7.28
C VAL A 267 13.70 -12.14 -6.40
N ARG A 268 13.46 -12.76 -5.24
CA ARG A 268 14.50 -13.28 -4.37
C ARG A 268 15.17 -14.49 -5.01
N GLN A 269 16.50 -14.44 -5.15
CA GLN A 269 17.29 -15.45 -5.87
C GLN A 269 17.81 -16.59 -4.97
N ASP A 270 17.98 -16.33 -3.68
CA ASP A 270 18.71 -17.16 -2.72
C ASP A 270 17.86 -17.69 -1.55
#